data_AF-A0A9P0HKT9-F1
#
_entry.id   AF-A0A9P0HKT9-F1
#
_cell.length_a   1.000
_cell.length_b   1.000
_cell.length_c   1.000
_cell.angle_alpha   90.00
_cell.angle_beta   90.00
_cell.angle_gamma   90.00
#
_symmetry.space_group_name_H-M   'P 1'
#
loop_
_entity.id
_entity.type
_entity.pdbx_description
1 polymer ?
#
loop_
_entity_poly.entity_id
_entity_poly.type
_entity_poly.pdbx_seq_one_letter_code
_entity_poly.pdbx_strand_id
1 'polypeptide(L)'
;MFCKKKILFSDFTKQAIVFIKPVSGERDNLVTNLPYAISFRNKTLILSTVEKGLNDDSLMWLEQMLLPKLSCWMESDHNSTALNSNQLISMNKYLSTYSLLKEKYFHSILKFWNESTNPEKFINEDIAIASYLIVLWGDKCQRFVDLGCGNGLLVYILSGEGHNGVGIDLRARKIWNSYPDFVKLKVDTIAPSLDCVFPEADWVIGNHSDELTPWIPIIASRSSFTTNFFILPCCPFELNGHKYIRNNTSKSCYSDYMDYLENICYVCGIEVERDRLKIPSTKRLCLVSKKRLYKSSDQLSKQAEVNDFVNLKLTSSGGLKMKLRSPEEKVKNCTQLNKEYLEEVVFDIANYIIKSSPIIPSWREGEFVSIRDLASLLSPDRRKFLKDQCGGLQTLLRNHHHVFLVYNGKVKLRKPTIKKLLPKTIKEKKCWFFYNHPDSCPLSDEHCTYKHLS
;
A
#
# COMPACT_ATOMS: atom_id res chain seq x y z
N MET A 1 -16.17 23.88 -25.45
CA MET A 1 -17.47 24.54 -25.20
C MET A 1 -18.51 23.41 -25.18
N PHE A 2 -18.96 22.84 -24.07
CA PHE A 2 -19.64 23.38 -22.89
C PHE A 2 -19.08 22.79 -21.59
N CYS A 3 -18.80 23.65 -20.60
CA CYS A 3 -18.50 23.23 -19.24
C CYS A 3 -19.80 22.70 -18.60
N LYS A 4 -19.97 21.38 -18.50
CA LYS A 4 -21.16 20.77 -17.87
C LYS A 4 -21.07 20.93 -16.35
N LYS A 5 -21.71 21.99 -15.85
CA LYS A 5 -21.80 22.33 -14.43
C LYS A 5 -22.52 21.22 -13.65
N LYS A 6 -21.91 20.71 -12.58
CA LYS A 6 -22.66 20.13 -11.45
C LYS A 6 -23.51 21.27 -10.87
N ILE A 7 -24.82 21.07 -10.77
CA ILE A 7 -25.68 22.03 -10.08
C ILE A 7 -25.69 21.64 -8.61
N LEU A 8 -24.91 22.37 -7.82
CA LEU A 8 -24.93 22.26 -6.36
C LEU A 8 -25.93 23.32 -5.87
N PHE A 9 -27.07 22.90 -5.34
CA PHE A 9 -27.94 23.79 -4.58
C PHE A 9 -27.50 23.75 -3.13
N SER A 10 -26.86 24.84 -2.68
CA SER A 10 -26.54 25.07 -1.27
C SER A 10 -27.63 25.95 -0.67
N ASP A 11 -28.56 25.36 0.05
CA ASP A 11 -29.53 26.11 0.84
C ASP A 11 -29.01 26.23 2.29
N PHE A 12 -28.30 27.32 2.55
CA PHE A 12 -27.75 27.61 3.88
C PHE A 12 -28.83 27.95 4.92
N THR A 13 -30.07 28.19 4.51
CA THR A 13 -31.19 28.37 5.45
C THR A 13 -31.70 27.04 6.00
N LYS A 14 -31.44 25.93 5.29
CA LYS A 14 -31.91 24.57 5.63
C LYS A 14 -30.82 23.59 6.05
N GLN A 15 -29.55 24.04 6.08
CA GLN A 15 -28.36 23.21 6.31
C GLN A 15 -28.37 21.95 5.42
N ALA A 16 -28.72 22.12 4.13
CA ALA A 16 -28.90 21.00 3.21
C ALA A 16 -28.17 21.25 1.87
N ILE A 17 -27.54 20.19 1.36
CA ILE A 17 -26.88 20.15 0.05
C ILE A 17 -27.53 19.02 -0.76
N VAL A 18 -28.01 19.34 -1.95
CA VAL A 18 -28.66 18.37 -2.85
C VAL A 18 -27.76 18.07 -4.04
N PHE A 19 -27.57 16.79 -4.34
CA PHE A 19 -26.80 16.27 -5.45
C PHE A 19 -27.76 15.65 -6.47
N ILE A 20 -27.80 16.22 -7.68
CA ILE A 20 -28.66 15.77 -8.78
C ILE A 20 -27.80 15.59 -10.04
N LYS A 21 -28.01 14.49 -10.77
CA LYS A 21 -27.37 14.30 -12.08
C LYS A 21 -28.02 15.25 -13.10
N PRO A 22 -27.25 16.06 -13.85
CA PRO A 22 -27.81 16.83 -14.95
C PRO A 22 -28.31 15.90 -16.06
N VAL A 23 -29.50 16.19 -16.60
CA VAL A 23 -30.28 15.34 -17.53
C VAL A 23 -29.56 15.03 -18.85
N SER A 24 -28.54 15.82 -19.24
CA SER A 24 -27.95 15.81 -20.59
C SER A 24 -26.50 15.28 -20.67
N GLY A 25 -26.13 14.27 -19.87
CA GLY A 25 -24.77 13.70 -19.88
C GLY A 25 -24.71 12.19 -20.02
N GLU A 26 -24.08 11.70 -21.09
CA GLU A 26 -23.79 10.27 -21.38
C GLU A 26 -22.73 9.63 -20.45
N ARG A 27 -22.11 10.36 -19.53
CA ARG A 27 -21.17 9.76 -18.57
C ARG A 27 -21.91 9.12 -17.40
N ASP A 28 -21.50 7.91 -17.05
CA ASP A 28 -21.82 7.29 -15.76
C ASP A 28 -21.18 8.11 -14.63
N ASN A 29 -21.96 8.44 -13.60
CA ASN A 29 -21.40 9.06 -12.41
C ASN A 29 -20.42 8.08 -11.76
N LEU A 30 -19.23 8.55 -11.36
CA LEU A 30 -18.18 7.77 -10.70
C LEU A 30 -18.62 7.03 -9.40
N VAL A 31 -19.84 7.29 -8.91
CA VAL A 31 -20.26 6.93 -7.56
C VAL A 31 -21.72 6.48 -7.50
N THR A 32 -22.67 7.35 -7.85
CA THR A 32 -24.10 7.02 -7.86
C THR A 32 -24.86 7.87 -8.87
N ASN A 33 -25.83 7.26 -9.56
CA ASN A 33 -26.77 7.95 -10.44
C ASN A 33 -28.04 8.41 -9.68
N LEU A 34 -28.20 8.05 -8.41
CA LEU A 34 -29.34 8.45 -7.59
C LEU A 34 -29.19 9.90 -7.13
N PRO A 35 -30.25 10.73 -7.25
CA PRO A 35 -30.28 12.00 -6.55
C PRO A 35 -30.32 11.76 -5.05
N TYR A 36 -29.47 12.47 -4.30
CA TYR A 36 -29.42 12.39 -2.85
C TYR A 36 -29.17 13.76 -2.23
N ALA A 37 -29.61 13.95 -1.00
CA ALA A 37 -29.42 15.15 -0.22
C ALA A 37 -28.75 14.81 1.11
N ILE A 38 -27.77 15.64 1.48
CA ILE A 38 -27.18 15.62 2.81
C ILE A 38 -27.73 16.82 3.55
N SER A 39 -28.34 16.60 4.70
CA SER A 39 -28.79 17.68 5.57
C SER A 39 -28.32 17.45 7.00
N PHE A 40 -28.08 18.55 7.71
CA PHE A 40 -27.74 18.52 9.13
C PHE A 40 -28.81 19.29 9.88
N ARG A 41 -29.52 18.63 10.81
CA ARG A 41 -30.57 19.25 11.62
C ARG A 41 -30.58 18.63 13.00
N ASN A 42 -30.75 19.44 14.04
CA ASN A 42 -30.83 18.97 15.44
C ASN A 42 -29.68 18.02 15.83
N LYS A 43 -28.44 18.37 15.47
CA LYS A 43 -27.24 17.52 15.68
C LYS A 43 -27.29 16.15 14.99
N THR A 44 -28.22 15.95 14.06
CA THR A 44 -28.39 14.70 13.32
C THR A 44 -28.03 14.93 11.86
N LEU A 45 -27.14 14.09 11.34
CA LEU A 45 -26.85 14.01 9.91
C LEU A 45 -27.92 13.13 9.25
N ILE A 46 -28.56 13.66 8.21
CA ILE A 46 -29.62 12.99 7.47
C ILE A 46 -29.19 12.87 6.01
N LEU A 47 -29.10 11.64 5.53
CA LEU A 47 -28.93 11.33 4.11
C LEU A 47 -30.29 10.92 3.53
N SER A 48 -30.80 11.67 2.57
CA SER A 48 -32.08 11.40 1.91
C SER A 48 -31.84 11.07 0.44
N THR A 49 -32.56 10.10 -0.10
CA THR A 49 -32.51 9.74 -1.52
C THR A 49 -33.89 9.25 -1.98
N VAL A 50 -34.07 9.04 -3.29
CA VAL A 50 -35.32 8.57 -3.86
C VAL A 50 -35.45 7.06 -3.69
N GLU A 51 -36.66 6.61 -3.32
CA GLU A 51 -36.95 5.21 -2.92
C GLU A 51 -37.06 4.24 -4.12
N LYS A 52 -37.04 4.72 -5.38
CA LYS A 52 -37.42 3.90 -6.55
C LYS A 52 -36.32 3.70 -7.60
N GLY A 53 -36.00 2.42 -7.84
CA GLY A 53 -35.82 1.87 -9.19
C GLY A 53 -34.42 1.83 -9.79
N LEU A 54 -33.34 1.98 -9.02
CA LEU A 54 -31.96 1.92 -9.53
C LEU A 54 -31.07 1.07 -8.61
N ASN A 55 -30.17 0.31 -9.25
CA ASN A 55 -29.28 -0.73 -8.72
C ASN A 55 -28.91 -0.62 -7.23
N ASP A 56 -29.03 -1.76 -6.52
CA ASP A 56 -28.71 -1.98 -5.10
C ASP A 56 -27.35 -1.34 -4.70
N ASP A 57 -26.35 -1.44 -5.58
CA ASP A 57 -24.99 -0.90 -5.38
C ASP A 57 -24.96 0.61 -5.05
N SER A 58 -25.86 1.41 -5.62
CA SER A 58 -25.90 2.86 -5.39
C SER A 58 -26.44 3.22 -4.01
N LEU A 59 -27.45 2.48 -3.53
CA LEU A 59 -27.98 2.62 -2.17
C LEU A 59 -26.98 2.06 -1.15
N MET A 60 -26.41 0.90 -1.43
CA MET A 60 -25.36 0.30 -0.60
C MET A 60 -24.16 1.25 -0.44
N TRP A 61 -23.72 1.93 -1.51
CA TRP A 61 -22.64 2.90 -1.40
C TRP A 61 -23.02 4.11 -0.52
N LEU A 62 -24.22 4.65 -0.69
CA LEU A 62 -24.71 5.77 0.13
C LEU A 62 -24.76 5.40 1.62
N GLU A 63 -25.30 4.22 1.93
CA GLU A 63 -25.47 3.73 3.30
C GLU A 63 -24.15 3.26 3.93
N GLN A 64 -23.36 2.46 3.23
CA GLN A 64 -22.20 1.76 3.81
C GLN A 64 -20.88 2.51 3.61
N MET A 65 -20.80 3.44 2.65
CA MET A 65 -19.56 4.18 2.37
C MET A 65 -19.68 5.66 2.69
N LEU A 66 -20.73 6.34 2.21
CA LEU A 66 -20.85 7.78 2.37
C LEU A 66 -21.23 8.16 3.81
N LEU A 67 -22.32 7.59 4.35
CA LEU A 67 -22.82 7.95 5.68
C LEU A 67 -21.78 7.71 6.79
N PRO A 68 -21.06 6.56 6.86
CA PRO A 68 -20.07 6.32 7.90
C PRO A 68 -18.87 7.27 7.77
N LYS A 69 -18.47 7.63 6.55
CA LYS A 69 -17.40 8.61 6.32
C LYS A 69 -17.79 10.00 6.78
N LEU A 70 -19.02 10.43 6.50
CA LEU A 70 -19.52 11.72 6.95
C LEU A 70 -19.60 11.79 8.48
N SER A 71 -20.11 10.75 9.15
CA SER A 71 -20.10 10.67 10.62
C SER A 71 -18.68 10.77 11.17
N CYS A 72 -17.75 9.99 10.61
CA CYS A 72 -16.35 10.01 11.01
C CYS A 72 -15.69 11.39 10.82
N TRP A 73 -15.98 12.10 9.72
CA TRP A 73 -15.47 13.45 9.49
C TRP A 73 -16.07 14.50 10.45
N MET A 74 -17.33 14.32 10.85
CA MET A 74 -17.99 15.20 11.81
C MET A 74 -17.47 15.01 13.24
N GLU A 75 -17.07 13.80 13.58
CA GLU A 75 -16.50 13.46 14.90
C GLU A 75 -15.00 13.80 15.00
N SER A 76 -14.31 14.01 13.88
CA SER A 76 -12.89 14.35 13.89
C SER A 76 -12.65 15.81 14.27
N ASP A 77 -11.93 16.05 15.37
CA ASP A 77 -11.46 17.39 15.75
C ASP A 77 -10.63 18.02 14.61
N HIS A 78 -11.10 19.16 14.11
CA HIS A 78 -10.41 19.96 13.08
C HIS A 78 -9.05 20.51 13.54
N ASN A 79 -8.64 20.27 14.80
CA ASN A 79 -7.36 20.68 15.37
C ASN A 79 -6.19 19.74 15.07
N SER A 80 -6.38 18.71 14.25
CA SER A 80 -5.22 17.95 13.75
C SER A 80 -4.48 18.75 12.69
N THR A 81 -3.19 19.00 12.92
CA THR A 81 -2.18 19.45 11.95
C THR A 81 -1.92 18.39 10.87
N ALA A 82 -2.99 17.73 10.39
CA ALA A 82 -2.92 16.73 9.36
C ALA A 82 -2.57 17.42 8.04
N LEU A 83 -1.46 17.00 7.43
CA LEU A 83 -1.14 17.37 6.05
C LEU A 83 -2.36 17.06 5.16
N ASN A 84 -2.94 18.10 4.56
CA ASN A 84 -3.96 17.93 3.53
C ASN A 84 -3.34 17.11 2.40
N SER A 85 -4.15 16.27 1.76
CA SER A 85 -3.63 15.37 0.73
C SER A 85 -3.50 16.09 -0.61
N ASN A 86 -2.40 15.87 -1.32
CA ASN A 86 -2.00 16.52 -2.56
C ASN A 86 -1.89 18.05 -2.45
N GLN A 87 -1.15 18.55 -1.45
CA GLN A 87 -0.95 19.98 -1.23
C GLN A 87 -0.08 20.66 -2.29
N LEU A 88 0.83 19.93 -2.93
CA LEU A 88 1.76 20.51 -3.90
C LEU A 88 1.15 20.71 -5.29
N ILE A 89 -0.08 20.22 -5.49
CA ILE A 89 -0.74 20.27 -6.80
C ILE A 89 -2.19 20.77 -6.69
N SER A 90 -2.73 21.24 -7.81
CA SER A 90 -4.15 21.61 -7.87
C SER A 90 -5.03 20.37 -7.79
N MET A 91 -5.81 20.26 -6.70
CA MET A 91 -6.77 19.16 -6.50
C MET A 91 -7.76 19.01 -7.66
N ASN A 92 -8.21 20.11 -8.27
CA ASN A 92 -9.14 20.05 -9.39
C ASN A 92 -8.49 19.45 -10.63
N LYS A 93 -7.26 19.87 -10.97
CA LYS A 93 -6.47 19.30 -12.07
C LYS A 93 -6.13 17.84 -11.83
N TYR A 94 -5.81 17.47 -10.58
CA TYR A 94 -5.57 16.08 -10.19
C TYR A 94 -6.78 15.19 -10.46
N LEU A 95 -7.97 15.58 -9.98
CA LEU A 95 -9.18 14.78 -10.14
C LEU A 95 -9.59 14.64 -11.61
N SER A 96 -9.45 15.69 -12.40
CA SER A 96 -9.71 15.62 -13.84
C SER A 96 -8.72 14.68 -14.54
N THR A 97 -7.42 14.83 -14.27
CA THR A 97 -6.36 14.01 -14.87
C THR A 97 -6.54 12.54 -14.48
N TYR A 98 -6.76 12.26 -13.20
CA TYR A 98 -7.03 10.90 -12.71
C TYR A 98 -8.23 10.25 -13.38
N SER A 99 -9.32 11.00 -13.57
CA SER A 99 -10.50 10.47 -14.24
C SER A 99 -10.21 10.14 -15.71
N LEU A 100 -9.47 11.00 -16.41
CA LEU A 100 -9.07 10.79 -17.81
C LEU A 100 -8.13 9.58 -17.96
N LEU A 101 -7.09 9.49 -17.13
CA LEU A 101 -6.17 8.36 -17.16
C LEU A 101 -6.86 7.05 -16.77
N LYS A 102 -7.76 7.09 -15.79
CA LYS A 102 -8.56 5.91 -15.41
C LYS A 102 -9.43 5.42 -16.57
N GLU A 103 -10.13 6.32 -17.24
CA GLU A 103 -10.95 5.99 -18.43
C GLU A 103 -10.08 5.39 -19.55
N LYS A 104 -8.90 5.95 -19.79
CA LYS A 104 -7.99 5.54 -20.87
C LYS A 104 -7.27 4.21 -20.61
N TYR A 105 -6.81 3.98 -19.38
CA TYR A 105 -5.86 2.90 -19.09
C TYR A 105 -6.44 1.75 -18.26
N PHE A 106 -7.44 1.99 -17.41
CA PHE A 106 -7.84 0.98 -16.42
C PHE A 106 -8.30 -0.34 -17.05
N HIS A 107 -9.26 -0.26 -17.98
CA HIS A 107 -9.81 -1.45 -18.63
C HIS A 107 -8.85 -2.11 -19.62
N SER A 108 -7.96 -1.34 -20.25
CA SER A 108 -6.97 -1.90 -21.17
C SER A 108 -5.91 -2.70 -20.39
N ILE A 109 -5.36 -2.14 -19.32
CA ILE A 109 -4.38 -2.82 -18.45
C ILE A 109 -4.97 -4.08 -17.81
N LEU A 110 -6.23 -3.99 -17.34
CA LEU A 110 -6.89 -5.12 -16.68
C LEU A 110 -6.96 -6.37 -17.58
N LYS A 111 -7.08 -6.20 -18.90
CA LYS A 111 -7.17 -7.31 -19.87
C LYS A 111 -5.88 -8.11 -20.00
N PHE A 112 -4.73 -7.46 -19.89
CA PHE A 112 -3.42 -8.10 -20.06
C PHE A 112 -2.65 -8.26 -18.74
N TRP A 113 -3.30 -7.99 -17.60
CA TRP A 113 -2.70 -8.16 -16.28
C TRP A 113 -2.41 -9.64 -16.00
N ASN A 114 -1.13 -9.97 -15.83
CA ASN A 114 -0.66 -11.34 -15.58
C ASN A 114 0.22 -11.45 -14.33
N GLU A 115 0.17 -10.43 -13.45
CA GLU A 115 0.84 -10.43 -12.15
C GLU A 115 -0.02 -11.10 -11.08
N SER A 116 0.62 -11.65 -10.05
CA SER A 116 -0.08 -12.31 -8.93
C SER A 116 -0.75 -11.35 -7.95
N THR A 117 -0.52 -10.05 -8.10
CA THR A 117 -1.06 -8.99 -7.25
C THR A 117 -2.47 -8.59 -7.67
N ASN A 118 -3.23 -7.98 -6.76
CA ASN A 118 -4.59 -7.50 -7.04
C ASN A 118 -4.55 -6.39 -8.12
N PRO A 119 -5.12 -6.60 -9.31
CA PRO A 119 -5.01 -5.63 -10.40
C PRO A 119 -5.68 -4.30 -10.07
N GLU A 120 -6.88 -4.32 -9.49
CA GLU A 120 -7.64 -3.09 -9.21
C GLU A 120 -6.86 -2.14 -8.30
N LYS A 121 -6.24 -2.66 -7.23
CA LYS A 121 -5.45 -1.86 -6.32
C LYS A 121 -4.25 -1.22 -7.03
N PHE A 122 -3.44 -2.03 -7.71
CA PHE A 122 -2.17 -1.57 -8.29
C PHE A 122 -2.40 -0.65 -9.50
N ILE A 123 -3.38 -0.95 -10.35
CA ILE A 123 -3.72 -0.11 -11.50
C ILE A 123 -4.22 1.26 -11.03
N ASN A 124 -5.15 1.32 -10.06
CA ASN A 124 -5.62 2.62 -9.54
C ASN A 124 -4.49 3.38 -8.80
N GLU A 125 -3.58 2.68 -8.13
CA GLU A 125 -2.43 3.28 -7.43
C GLU A 125 -1.47 3.95 -8.42
N ASP A 126 -1.01 3.25 -9.46
CA ASP A 126 -0.10 3.81 -10.45
C ASP A 126 -0.76 4.91 -11.30
N ILE A 127 -2.05 4.79 -11.62
CA ILE A 127 -2.80 5.87 -12.29
C ILE A 127 -2.86 7.13 -11.41
N ALA A 128 -3.07 6.99 -10.10
CA ALA A 128 -3.06 8.11 -9.18
C ALA A 128 -1.68 8.76 -9.04
N ILE A 129 -0.61 7.96 -9.00
CA ILE A 129 0.78 8.48 -8.97
C ILE A 129 1.11 9.20 -10.29
N ALA A 130 0.78 8.61 -11.44
CA ALA A 130 0.96 9.24 -12.74
C ALA A 130 0.20 10.56 -12.85
N SER A 131 -1.06 10.59 -12.39
CA SER A 131 -1.87 11.81 -12.35
C SER A 131 -1.24 12.91 -11.50
N TYR A 132 -0.66 12.53 -10.36
CA TYR A 132 0.03 13.46 -9.48
C TYR A 132 1.25 14.08 -10.18
N LEU A 133 2.10 13.24 -10.78
CA LEU A 133 3.31 13.67 -11.47
C LEU A 133 3.01 14.55 -12.68
N ILE A 134 2.03 14.18 -13.52
CA ILE A 134 1.62 14.98 -14.68
C ILE A 134 1.14 16.36 -14.25
N VAL A 135 0.32 16.46 -13.20
CA VAL A 135 -0.14 17.77 -12.70
C VAL A 135 0.99 18.57 -12.06
N LEU A 136 1.92 17.89 -11.37
CA LEU A 136 3.11 18.52 -10.81
C LEU A 136 4.02 19.09 -11.91
N TRP A 137 4.19 18.37 -13.01
CA TRP A 137 5.04 18.78 -14.14
C TRP A 137 4.39 19.84 -15.04
N GLY A 138 3.06 19.97 -14.97
CA GLY A 138 2.30 20.92 -15.78
C GLY A 138 2.45 20.62 -17.27
N ASP A 139 2.63 21.66 -18.09
CA ASP A 139 2.69 21.53 -19.55
C ASP A 139 4.08 21.08 -20.07
N LYS A 140 5.06 20.87 -19.17
CA LYS A 140 6.41 20.49 -19.56
C LYS A 140 6.52 18.97 -19.77
N CYS A 141 6.81 18.55 -20.99
CA CYS A 141 7.28 17.19 -21.26
C CYS A 141 8.60 16.95 -20.51
N GLN A 142 8.66 15.86 -19.75
CA GLN A 142 9.82 15.53 -18.92
C GLN A 142 10.53 14.30 -19.48
N ARG A 143 11.85 14.27 -19.32
CA ARG A 143 12.63 13.05 -19.37
C ARG A 143 12.75 12.44 -17.98
N PHE A 144 12.34 11.19 -17.80
CA PHE A 144 12.37 10.55 -16.49
C PHE A 144 13.05 9.17 -16.49
N VAL A 145 13.55 8.79 -15.32
CA VAL A 145 14.03 7.44 -15.04
C VAL A 145 13.34 6.93 -13.79
N ASP A 146 12.66 5.80 -13.86
CA ASP A 146 12.02 5.14 -12.72
C ASP A 146 12.88 3.99 -12.20
N LEU A 147 13.44 4.15 -11.01
CA LEU A 147 14.40 3.23 -10.41
C LEU A 147 13.70 2.27 -9.43
N GLY A 148 13.81 0.97 -9.72
CA GLY A 148 13.00 -0.05 -9.06
C GLY A 148 11.56 -0.04 -9.58
N CYS A 149 11.39 0.10 -10.90
CA CYS A 149 10.07 0.32 -11.54
C CYS A 149 9.11 -0.87 -11.43
N GLY A 150 9.57 -2.04 -10.97
CA GLY A 150 8.75 -3.20 -10.68
C GLY A 150 7.96 -3.64 -11.91
N ASN A 151 6.63 -3.55 -11.82
CA ASN A 151 5.75 -3.96 -12.92
C ASN A 151 5.88 -3.07 -14.17
N GLY A 152 6.51 -1.88 -14.08
CA GLY A 152 6.68 -0.96 -15.21
C GLY A 152 5.42 -0.15 -15.58
N LEU A 153 4.35 -0.25 -14.79
CA LEU A 153 3.07 0.37 -15.12
C LEU A 153 3.11 1.90 -15.11
N LEU A 154 3.81 2.48 -14.12
CA LEU A 154 4.01 3.93 -14.07
C LEU A 154 4.73 4.44 -15.32
N VAL A 155 5.75 3.71 -15.79
CA VAL A 155 6.50 4.02 -17.02
C VAL A 155 5.60 3.96 -18.24
N TYR A 156 4.79 2.90 -18.37
CA TYR A 156 3.82 2.76 -19.46
C TYR A 156 2.86 3.95 -19.54
N ILE A 157 2.26 4.34 -18.41
CA ILE A 157 1.30 5.44 -18.36
C ILE A 157 1.98 6.77 -18.71
N LEU A 158 3.08 7.11 -18.05
CA LEU A 158 3.77 8.39 -18.28
C LEU A 158 4.28 8.51 -19.73
N SER A 159 4.81 7.44 -20.31
CA SER A 159 5.22 7.43 -21.71
C SER A 159 4.05 7.50 -22.69
N GLY A 160 2.91 6.89 -22.37
CA GLY A 160 1.68 7.03 -23.15
C GLY A 160 1.05 8.43 -23.08
N GLU A 161 1.44 9.23 -22.08
CA GLU A 161 1.07 10.65 -21.93
C GLU A 161 2.14 11.61 -22.49
N GLY A 162 3.15 11.10 -23.20
CA GLY A 162 4.14 11.92 -23.91
C GLY A 162 5.42 12.24 -23.15
N HIS A 163 5.63 11.65 -21.96
CA HIS A 163 6.88 11.79 -21.21
C HIS A 163 7.89 10.71 -21.62
N ASN A 164 9.07 11.11 -22.10
CA ASN A 164 10.09 10.15 -22.51
C ASN A 164 10.82 9.60 -21.28
N GLY A 165 10.75 8.30 -21.03
CA GLY A 165 11.44 7.75 -19.88
C GLY A 165 11.78 6.28 -20.02
N VAL A 166 12.51 5.79 -19.01
CA VAL A 166 12.90 4.39 -18.90
C VAL A 166 12.67 3.90 -17.48
N GLY A 167 12.11 2.70 -17.35
CA GLY A 167 12.06 1.98 -16.09
C GLY A 167 13.25 1.04 -15.96
N ILE A 168 13.92 1.06 -14.82
CA ILE A 168 15.02 0.14 -14.51
C ILE A 168 14.63 -0.66 -13.28
N ASP A 169 14.66 -1.98 -13.41
CA ASP A 169 14.47 -2.90 -12.30
C ASP A 169 15.54 -4.00 -12.34
N LEU A 170 15.81 -4.62 -11.20
CA LEU A 170 16.77 -5.73 -11.12
C LEU A 170 16.28 -6.95 -11.92
N ARG A 171 14.97 -7.05 -12.19
CA ARG A 171 14.36 -8.17 -12.89
C ARG A 171 13.17 -7.73 -13.73
N ALA A 172 13.02 -8.38 -14.89
CA ALA A 172 11.82 -8.25 -15.69
C ALA A 172 10.62 -8.87 -14.97
N ARG A 173 9.45 -8.24 -15.10
CA ARG A 173 8.17 -8.78 -14.62
C ARG A 173 7.39 -9.42 -15.76
N LYS A 174 6.42 -10.27 -15.43
CA LYS A 174 5.66 -11.02 -16.44
C LYS A 174 4.87 -10.08 -17.34
N ILE A 175 4.40 -8.97 -16.78
CA ILE A 175 3.61 -7.98 -17.52
C ILE A 175 4.42 -7.19 -18.54
N TRP A 176 5.76 -7.17 -18.44
CA TRP A 176 6.60 -6.38 -19.34
C TRP A 176 6.41 -6.77 -20.81
N ASN A 177 6.26 -8.06 -21.09
CA ASN A 177 6.04 -8.58 -22.44
C ASN A 177 4.69 -8.19 -23.04
N SER A 178 3.76 -7.66 -22.23
CA SER A 178 2.44 -7.20 -22.68
C SER A 178 2.44 -5.71 -23.03
N TYR A 179 3.51 -4.96 -22.73
CA TYR A 179 3.55 -3.53 -23.03
C TYR A 179 3.92 -3.26 -24.49
N PRO A 180 3.43 -2.14 -25.07
CA PRO A 180 3.84 -1.71 -26.41
C PRO A 180 5.33 -1.31 -26.47
N ASP A 181 5.91 -1.35 -27.68
CA ASP A 181 7.35 -1.07 -27.93
C ASP A 181 7.84 0.31 -27.48
N PHE A 182 6.92 1.29 -27.35
CA PHE A 182 7.31 2.62 -26.86
C PHE A 182 7.69 2.63 -25.37
N VAL A 183 7.31 1.59 -24.62
CA VAL A 183 7.61 1.47 -23.19
C VAL A 183 9.01 0.92 -23.03
N LYS A 184 9.92 1.75 -22.52
CA LYS A 184 11.32 1.37 -22.32
C LYS A 184 11.51 0.82 -20.91
N LEU A 185 11.77 -0.48 -20.81
CA LEU A 185 12.06 -1.17 -19.55
C LEU A 185 13.39 -1.91 -19.67
N LYS A 186 14.25 -1.78 -18.66
CA LYS A 186 15.59 -2.35 -18.64
C LYS A 186 15.78 -3.19 -17.39
N VAL A 187 16.28 -4.41 -17.58
CA VAL A 187 16.82 -5.22 -16.48
C VAL A 187 18.25 -4.76 -16.23
N ASP A 188 18.51 -4.14 -15.09
CA ASP A 188 19.85 -3.70 -14.73
C ASP A 188 20.06 -3.68 -13.21
N THR A 189 21.30 -3.86 -12.78
CA THR A 189 21.66 -3.67 -11.39
C THR A 189 21.92 -2.20 -11.15
N ILE A 190 21.03 -1.54 -10.42
CA ILE A 190 21.26 -0.18 -9.93
C ILE A 190 22.29 -0.29 -8.80
N ALA A 191 23.56 -0.36 -9.17
CA ALA A 191 24.67 -0.27 -8.25
C ALA A 191 24.86 1.22 -7.96
N PRO A 192 24.66 1.68 -6.71
CA PRO A 192 24.92 3.06 -6.32
C PRO A 192 26.42 3.31 -6.22
N SER A 193 27.08 3.19 -7.37
CA SER A 193 28.41 3.67 -7.64
C SER A 193 28.35 5.14 -8.04
N LEU A 194 29.51 5.77 -8.20
CA LEU A 194 29.59 7.11 -8.76
C LEU A 194 29.09 7.16 -10.21
N ASP A 195 29.08 6.02 -10.90
CA ASP A 195 28.79 5.93 -12.35
C ASP A 195 27.31 5.74 -12.66
N CYS A 196 26.48 5.44 -11.65
CA CYS A 196 25.03 5.34 -11.82
C CYS A 196 24.39 6.72 -11.85
N VAL A 197 24.52 7.40 -12.99
CA VAL A 197 24.01 8.75 -13.24
C VAL A 197 23.14 8.82 -14.49
N PHE A 198 22.22 9.77 -14.52
CA PHE A 198 21.30 10.01 -15.63
C PHE A 198 21.31 11.49 -16.05
N PRO A 199 22.38 11.98 -16.71
CA PRO A 199 22.56 13.42 -16.98
C PRO A 199 21.45 14.06 -17.82
N GLU A 200 20.76 13.25 -18.61
CA GLU A 200 19.65 13.69 -19.45
C GLU A 200 18.29 13.68 -18.75
N ALA A 201 18.18 13.08 -17.56
CA ALA A 201 16.92 12.98 -16.84
C ALA A 201 16.56 14.31 -16.18
N ASP A 202 15.36 14.82 -16.48
CA ASP A 202 14.75 15.89 -15.70
C ASP A 202 14.32 15.36 -14.31
N TRP A 203 13.90 14.08 -14.24
CA TRP A 203 13.37 13.46 -13.02
C TRP A 203 13.90 12.05 -12.79
N VAL A 204 14.32 11.77 -11.56
CA VAL A 204 14.53 10.41 -11.04
C VAL A 204 13.36 10.04 -10.13
N ILE A 205 12.66 8.96 -10.44
CA ILE A 205 11.48 8.50 -9.70
C ILE A 205 11.88 7.26 -8.90
N GLY A 206 11.45 7.23 -7.63
CA GLY A 206 11.49 6.05 -6.78
C GLY A 206 10.09 5.75 -6.25
N ASN A 207 9.27 5.09 -7.06
CA ASN A 207 7.95 4.63 -6.64
C ASN A 207 8.07 3.29 -5.90
N HIS A 208 7.96 3.29 -4.57
CA HIS A 208 8.04 2.08 -3.76
C HIS A 208 9.35 1.28 -3.99
N SER A 209 10.46 2.00 -4.21
CA SER A 209 11.75 1.46 -4.66
C SER A 209 12.58 0.75 -3.57
N ASP A 210 11.96 0.42 -2.43
CA ASP A 210 12.55 -0.36 -1.33
C ASP A 210 13.99 0.06 -0.95
N GLU A 211 14.98 -0.81 -1.12
CA GLU A 211 16.38 -0.60 -0.77
C GLU A 211 17.02 0.59 -1.53
N LEU A 212 16.45 0.98 -2.67
CA LEU A 212 16.93 2.10 -3.49
C LEU A 212 16.39 3.46 -3.04
N THR A 213 15.31 3.49 -2.24
CA THR A 213 14.69 4.74 -1.78
C THR A 213 15.70 5.77 -1.23
N PRO A 214 16.63 5.43 -0.31
CA PRO A 214 17.60 6.41 0.21
C PRO A 214 18.66 6.82 -0.82
N TRP A 215 18.83 6.05 -1.90
CA TRP A 215 19.79 6.34 -2.97
C TRP A 215 19.26 7.28 -4.04
N ILE A 216 17.94 7.36 -4.24
CA ILE A 216 17.32 8.26 -5.23
C ILE A 216 17.80 9.71 -5.13
N PRO A 217 17.79 10.38 -3.95
CA PRO A 217 18.27 11.76 -3.84
C PRO A 217 19.78 11.91 -4.17
N ILE A 218 20.58 10.88 -3.86
CA ILE A 218 22.02 10.86 -4.18
C ILE A 218 22.21 10.70 -5.68
N ILE A 219 21.52 9.75 -6.32
CA ILE A 219 21.60 9.55 -7.78
C ILE A 219 21.16 10.82 -8.52
N ALA A 220 20.06 11.45 -8.09
CA ALA A 220 19.58 12.68 -8.69
C ALA A 220 20.58 13.85 -8.52
N SER A 221 21.20 13.99 -7.34
CA SER A 221 22.19 15.06 -7.10
C SER A 221 23.45 14.88 -7.95
N ARG A 222 23.86 13.63 -8.21
CA ARG A 222 25.02 13.29 -9.05
C ARG A 222 24.74 13.36 -10.55
N SER A 223 23.48 13.19 -10.95
CA SER A 223 23.08 13.12 -12.37
C SER A 223 23.24 14.45 -13.09
N SER A 224 22.63 15.51 -12.55
CA SER A 224 22.80 16.88 -13.04
C SER A 224 22.37 17.88 -11.97
N PHE A 225 22.86 19.12 -12.06
CA PHE A 225 22.47 20.20 -11.17
C PHE A 225 20.95 20.48 -11.23
N THR A 226 20.33 20.25 -12.40
CA THR A 226 18.90 20.51 -12.64
C THR A 226 18.01 19.29 -12.48
N THR A 227 18.57 18.10 -12.25
CA THR A 227 17.78 16.86 -12.08
C THR A 227 16.99 16.92 -10.78
N ASN A 228 15.68 16.73 -10.90
CA ASN A 228 14.74 16.61 -9.80
C ASN A 228 14.50 15.14 -9.45
N PHE A 229 13.82 14.91 -8.33
CA PHE A 229 13.37 13.58 -7.97
C PHE A 229 12.02 13.58 -7.27
N PHE A 230 11.39 12.42 -7.34
CA PHE A 230 10.19 12.06 -6.58
C PHE A 230 10.46 10.73 -5.88
N ILE A 231 10.17 10.63 -4.59
CA ILE A 231 10.20 9.35 -3.88
C ILE A 231 8.90 9.08 -3.14
N LEU A 232 8.40 7.85 -3.26
CA LEU A 232 7.26 7.33 -2.52
C LEU A 232 7.71 6.09 -1.70
N PRO A 233 8.27 6.29 -0.49
CA PRO A 233 8.79 5.20 0.32
C PRO A 233 7.69 4.28 0.86
N CYS A 234 7.92 2.96 0.78
CA CYS A 234 7.06 1.93 1.38
C CYS A 234 7.77 1.19 2.54
N CYS A 235 8.95 0.63 2.27
CA CYS A 235 9.76 -0.15 3.21
C CYS A 235 10.96 0.67 3.69
N PRO A 236 11.21 0.74 5.01
CA PRO A 236 12.27 1.59 5.51
C PRO A 236 13.62 0.86 5.47
N PHE A 237 14.52 1.36 4.62
CA PHE A 237 15.88 0.85 4.43
C PHE A 237 16.93 1.97 4.53
N GLU A 238 18.10 1.62 5.03
CA GLU A 238 19.28 2.49 5.07
C GLU A 238 20.13 2.33 3.81
N LEU A 239 21.09 3.24 3.59
CA LEU A 239 22.02 3.23 2.46
C LEU A 239 22.82 1.92 2.30
N ASN A 240 23.08 1.23 3.41
CA ASN A 240 23.78 -0.06 3.43
C ASN A 240 22.89 -1.25 2.99
N GLY A 241 21.58 -1.03 2.76
CA GLY A 241 20.60 -2.05 2.42
C GLY A 241 19.97 -2.77 3.64
N HIS A 242 20.37 -2.44 4.86
CA HIS A 242 19.73 -2.96 6.07
C HIS A 242 18.40 -2.28 6.34
N LYS A 243 17.53 -2.95 7.10
CA LYS A 243 16.29 -2.36 7.59
C LYS A 243 16.61 -1.19 8.51
N TYR A 244 15.95 -0.07 8.26
CA TYR A 244 16.11 1.13 9.08
C TYR A 244 15.77 0.86 10.53
N ILE A 245 16.67 1.28 11.42
CA ILE A 245 16.47 1.20 12.86
C ILE A 245 15.94 2.54 13.34
N ARG A 246 14.76 2.52 13.95
CA ARG A 246 14.10 3.74 14.46
C ARG A 246 14.96 4.38 15.55
N ASN A 247 15.27 5.66 15.38
CA ASN A 247 16.08 6.43 16.32
C ASN A 247 15.20 7.20 17.32
N ASN A 248 14.04 7.72 16.87
CA ASN A 248 13.12 8.42 17.75
C ASN A 248 11.90 7.55 18.12
N THR A 249 11.84 7.11 19.38
CA THR A 249 10.74 6.27 19.88
C THR A 249 9.41 7.00 20.01
N SER A 250 9.42 8.34 20.08
CA SER A 250 8.20 9.17 20.14
C SER A 250 7.47 9.26 18.79
N LYS A 251 8.16 8.91 17.69
CA LYS A 251 7.60 8.89 16.33
C LYS A 251 7.29 7.45 15.89
N SER A 252 6.34 7.31 14.96
CA SER A 252 6.18 6.04 14.25
C SER A 252 7.45 5.74 13.45
N CYS A 253 7.78 4.46 13.25
CA CYS A 253 8.95 4.08 12.45
C CYS A 253 8.93 4.71 11.05
N TYR A 254 7.76 4.83 10.44
CA TYR A 254 7.63 5.47 9.14
C TYR A 254 7.86 6.98 9.19
N SER A 255 7.35 7.67 10.21
CA SER A 255 7.57 9.12 10.37
C SER A 255 9.04 9.43 10.61
N ASP A 256 9.69 8.68 11.50
CA ASP A 256 11.14 8.79 11.76
C ASP A 256 11.97 8.47 10.51
N TYR A 257 11.52 7.51 9.69
CA TYR A 257 12.15 7.20 8.42
C TYR A 257 12.02 8.34 7.38
N MET A 258 10.89 9.05 7.34
CA MET A 258 10.77 10.24 6.49
C MET A 258 11.76 11.32 6.89
N ASP A 259 11.98 11.54 8.19
CA ASP A 259 12.98 12.49 8.69
C ASP A 259 14.40 12.07 8.28
N TYR A 260 14.69 10.77 8.33
CA TYR A 260 15.96 10.21 7.84
C TYR A 260 16.17 10.50 6.34
N LEU A 261 15.15 10.30 5.51
CA LEU A 261 15.23 10.58 4.06
C LEU A 261 15.43 12.08 3.79
N GLU A 262 14.74 12.96 4.51
CA GLU A 262 14.95 14.40 4.40
C GLU A 262 16.36 14.83 4.79
N ASN A 263 16.94 14.22 5.83
CA ASN A 263 18.33 14.48 6.17
C ASN A 263 19.29 14.09 5.03
N ILE A 264 19.05 12.97 4.34
CA ILE A 264 19.84 12.62 3.14
C ILE A 264 19.66 13.69 2.05
N CYS A 265 18.44 14.16 1.82
CA CYS A 265 18.16 15.20 0.83
C CYS A 265 18.89 16.51 1.17
N TYR A 266 18.90 16.89 2.45
CA TYR A 266 19.61 18.06 2.96
C TYR A 266 21.13 17.95 2.74
N VAL A 267 21.73 16.79 3.05
CA VAL A 267 23.16 16.51 2.76
C VAL A 267 23.45 16.59 1.26
N CYS A 268 22.52 16.12 0.41
CA CYS A 268 22.61 16.29 -1.04
C CYS A 268 22.49 17.76 -1.51
N GLY A 269 22.22 18.69 -0.60
CA GLY A 269 22.00 20.10 -0.89
C GLY A 269 20.70 20.33 -1.64
N ILE A 270 19.65 19.57 -1.34
CA ILE A 270 18.35 19.64 -2.02
C ILE A 270 17.25 19.95 -1.00
N GLU A 271 16.51 21.03 -1.26
CA GLU A 271 15.26 21.32 -0.55
C GLU A 271 14.16 20.40 -1.09
N VAL A 272 13.40 19.78 -0.18
CA VAL A 272 12.29 18.88 -0.51
C VAL A 272 11.02 19.31 0.21
N GLU A 273 9.88 18.94 -0.38
CA GLU A 273 8.57 19.09 0.24
C GLU A 273 7.90 17.73 0.43
N ARG A 274 7.23 17.55 1.58
CA ARG A 274 6.37 16.40 1.85
C ARG A 274 5.00 16.63 1.22
N ASP A 275 4.46 15.59 0.60
CA ASP A 275 3.04 15.56 0.25
C ASP A 275 2.42 14.22 0.63
N ARG A 276 1.10 14.23 0.81
CA ARG A 276 0.30 13.05 1.14
C ARG A 276 -0.58 12.70 -0.03
N LEU A 277 -0.22 11.65 -0.76
CA LEU A 277 -0.91 11.22 -1.98
C LEU A 277 -2.30 10.64 -1.70
N LYS A 278 -3.24 10.90 -2.62
CA LYS A 278 -4.56 10.24 -2.65
C LYS A 278 -4.51 8.90 -3.41
N ILE A 279 -3.83 7.93 -2.81
CA ILE A 279 -3.65 6.56 -3.33
C ILE A 279 -4.25 5.50 -2.37
N PRO A 280 -4.60 4.28 -2.84
CA PRO A 280 -5.11 3.19 -2.00
C PRO A 280 -4.00 2.48 -1.19
N SER A 281 -3.13 3.26 -0.54
CA SER A 281 -1.99 2.79 0.25
C SER A 281 -1.93 3.48 1.63
N THR A 282 -1.39 2.75 2.61
CA THR A 282 -1.01 3.31 3.92
C THR A 282 0.34 4.04 3.85
N LYS A 283 1.14 3.75 2.83
CA LYS A 283 2.45 4.34 2.53
C LYS A 283 2.29 5.38 1.42
N ARG A 284 1.73 6.52 1.81
CA ARG A 284 1.27 7.57 0.89
C ARG A 284 1.93 8.93 1.11
N LEU A 285 3.00 8.98 1.89
CA LEU A 285 3.79 10.21 2.03
C LEU A 285 4.93 10.15 1.02
N CYS A 286 5.03 11.15 0.16
CA CYS A 286 6.15 11.30 -0.78
C CYS A 286 7.05 12.48 -0.39
N LEU A 287 8.28 12.49 -0.90
CA LEU A 287 9.14 13.66 -0.97
C LEU A 287 9.32 14.08 -2.44
N VAL A 288 9.20 15.37 -2.69
CA VAL A 288 9.39 15.99 -4.00
C VAL A 288 10.52 17.01 -3.90
N SER A 289 11.52 16.93 -4.78
CA SER A 289 12.59 17.93 -4.81
C SER A 289 12.09 19.27 -5.34
N LYS A 290 12.56 20.37 -4.74
CA LYS A 290 12.15 21.74 -5.09
C LYS A 290 13.28 22.55 -5.72
N LYS A 291 14.42 22.67 -5.03
CA LYS A 291 15.58 23.43 -5.51
C LYS A 291 16.87 22.99 -4.84
N ARG A 292 18.01 23.39 -5.44
CA ARG A 292 19.34 23.25 -4.82
C ARG A 292 19.54 24.33 -3.74
N LEU A 293 20.22 23.93 -2.66
CA LEU A 293 20.60 24.79 -1.53
C LEU A 293 22.00 25.42 -1.70
N TYR A 294 22.62 25.20 -2.86
CA TYR A 294 23.95 25.68 -3.21
C TYR A 294 23.98 26.15 -4.67
N LYS A 295 24.99 26.94 -5.04
CA LYS A 295 25.15 27.44 -6.42
C LYS A 295 25.79 26.38 -7.31
N SER A 296 25.58 26.45 -8.62
CA SER A 296 26.18 25.49 -9.56
C SER A 296 27.72 25.48 -9.53
N SER A 297 28.36 26.60 -9.16
CA SER A 297 29.81 26.69 -8.94
C SER A 297 30.32 25.75 -7.86
N ASP A 298 29.49 25.43 -6.88
CA ASP A 298 29.88 24.69 -5.68
C ASP A 298 29.59 23.18 -5.81
N GLN A 299 29.12 22.74 -6.98
CA GLN A 299 28.67 21.37 -7.22
C GLN A 299 29.76 20.32 -6.93
N LEU A 300 31.01 20.58 -7.33
CA LEU A 300 32.12 19.66 -7.06
C LEU A 300 32.37 19.49 -5.56
N SER A 301 32.35 20.59 -4.80
CA SER A 301 32.52 20.59 -3.35
C SER A 301 31.37 19.85 -2.66
N LYS A 302 30.12 20.13 -3.08
CA LYS A 302 28.95 19.44 -2.53
C LYS A 302 28.97 17.94 -2.86
N GLN A 303 29.43 17.55 -4.04
CA GLN A 303 29.56 16.15 -4.42
C GLN A 303 30.58 15.41 -3.54
N ALA A 304 31.68 16.07 -3.17
CA ALA A 304 32.65 15.52 -2.23
C ALA A 304 32.04 15.30 -0.84
N GLU A 305 31.31 16.27 -0.30
CA GLU A 305 30.60 16.15 0.98
C GLU A 305 29.59 14.99 1.00
N VAL A 306 28.81 14.84 -0.09
CA VAL A 306 27.87 13.72 -0.25
C VAL A 306 28.62 12.38 -0.28
N ASN A 307 29.77 12.32 -0.95
CA ASN A 307 30.58 11.11 -1.00
C ASN A 307 31.12 10.74 0.39
N ASP A 308 31.61 11.71 1.16
CA ASP A 308 32.09 11.49 2.52
C ASP A 308 30.97 10.98 3.44
N PHE A 309 29.77 11.57 3.33
CA PHE A 309 28.59 11.10 4.07
C PHE A 309 28.21 9.66 3.71
N VAL A 310 28.18 9.32 2.42
CA VAL A 310 27.88 7.97 1.95
C VAL A 310 28.93 6.98 2.45
N ASN A 311 30.22 7.31 2.32
CA ASN A 311 31.32 6.49 2.78
C ASN A 311 31.24 6.24 4.29
N LEU A 312 30.95 7.27 5.08
CA LEU A 312 30.76 7.15 6.53
C LEU A 312 29.60 6.20 6.88
N LYS A 313 28.47 6.29 6.16
CA LYS A 313 27.29 5.42 6.41
C LYS A 313 27.55 3.96 6.04
N LEU A 314 28.33 3.72 4.98
CA LEU A 314 28.69 2.36 4.56
C LEU A 314 29.78 1.74 5.46
N THR A 315 30.78 2.51 5.89
CA THR A 315 31.89 2.00 6.74
C THR A 315 31.48 1.78 8.18
N SER A 316 30.65 2.66 8.76
CA SER A 316 30.11 2.50 10.13
C SER A 316 29.30 1.21 10.32
N SER A 317 28.94 0.55 9.21
CA SER A 317 28.21 -0.72 9.19
C SER A 317 29.11 -1.94 9.00
N GLY A 318 30.43 -1.81 9.17
CA GLY A 318 31.38 -2.93 9.12
C GLY A 318 31.92 -3.28 7.72
N GLY A 319 32.05 -2.28 6.83
CA GLY A 319 32.73 -2.46 5.53
C GLY A 319 32.01 -3.36 4.52
N LEU A 320 30.70 -3.56 4.68
CA LEU A 320 29.90 -4.46 3.85
C LEU A 320 29.51 -3.82 2.50
N LYS A 321 29.77 -4.55 1.40
CA LYS A 321 29.15 -4.30 0.08
C LYS A 321 27.62 -4.32 0.23
N MET A 322 26.96 -3.32 -0.34
CA MET A 322 25.51 -3.17 -0.32
C MET A 322 24.80 -4.47 -0.72
N LYS A 323 23.84 -4.92 0.10
CA LYS A 323 23.11 -6.15 -0.15
C LYS A 323 21.83 -5.86 -0.93
N LEU A 324 21.95 -5.72 -2.26
CA LEU A 324 20.78 -5.72 -3.14
C LEU A 324 20.09 -7.09 -3.09
N ARG A 325 18.81 -7.13 -3.44
CA ARG A 325 18.10 -8.40 -3.65
C ARG A 325 18.84 -9.23 -4.70
N SER A 326 18.72 -10.55 -4.62
CA SER A 326 19.18 -11.41 -5.72
C SER A 326 18.35 -11.11 -6.97
N PRO A 327 18.96 -11.14 -8.18
CA PRO A 327 18.23 -11.03 -9.44
C PRO A 327 17.11 -12.08 -9.55
N GLU A 328 17.36 -13.25 -8.97
CA GLU A 328 16.38 -14.33 -8.85
C GLU A 328 15.41 -14.06 -7.68
N GLU A 329 14.11 -14.12 -7.98
CA GLU A 329 13.08 -14.18 -6.95
C GLU A 329 13.15 -15.55 -6.28
N LYS A 330 13.74 -15.62 -5.08
CA LYS A 330 13.44 -16.77 -4.21
C LYS A 330 11.94 -16.73 -3.97
N VAL A 331 11.23 -17.75 -4.47
CA VAL A 331 9.80 -17.96 -4.26
C VAL A 331 9.57 -18.09 -2.75
N LYS A 332 9.40 -16.96 -2.06
CA LYS A 332 8.89 -16.90 -0.68
C LYS A 332 7.37 -16.96 -0.73
N ASN A 333 6.88 -17.94 -1.44
CA ASN A 333 5.48 -18.23 -1.48
C ASN A 333 5.27 -19.22 -0.33
N CYS A 334 4.47 -18.85 0.67
CA CYS A 334 4.05 -19.77 1.72
C CYS A 334 3.33 -21.03 1.18
N THR A 335 3.12 -21.11 -0.13
CA THR A 335 2.54 -22.23 -0.87
C THR A 335 3.56 -23.32 -1.24
N GLN A 336 4.87 -23.06 -1.17
CA GLN A 336 5.92 -24.10 -1.26
C GLN A 336 6.49 -24.48 0.12
N LEU A 337 5.78 -24.13 1.19
CA LEU A 337 6.12 -24.60 2.52
C LEU A 337 5.61 -26.03 2.69
N ASN A 338 6.34 -26.83 3.47
CA ASN A 338 5.81 -28.10 3.94
C ASN A 338 4.54 -27.80 4.76
N LYS A 339 3.35 -28.00 4.15
CA LYS A 339 2.05 -27.77 4.78
C LYS A 339 1.94 -28.57 6.08
N GLU A 340 2.53 -29.77 6.11
CA GLU A 340 2.55 -30.66 7.26
C GLU A 340 3.27 -29.99 8.45
N TYR A 341 4.37 -29.28 8.20
CA TYR A 341 5.11 -28.58 9.25
C TYR A 341 4.33 -27.39 9.84
N LEU A 342 3.61 -26.64 9.00
CA LEU A 342 2.76 -25.55 9.48
C LEU A 342 1.55 -26.08 10.27
N GLU A 343 0.96 -27.17 9.79
CA GLU A 343 -0.13 -27.88 10.48
C GLU A 343 0.33 -28.41 11.84
N GLU A 344 1.55 -28.95 11.94
CA GLU A 344 2.17 -29.37 13.20
C GLU A 344 2.33 -28.21 14.18
N VAL A 345 2.85 -27.06 13.73
CA VAL A 345 2.99 -25.86 14.57
C VAL A 345 1.62 -25.35 15.04
N VAL A 346 0.62 -25.34 14.16
CA VAL A 346 -0.76 -24.97 14.50
C VAL A 346 -1.34 -25.93 15.54
N PHE A 347 -1.11 -27.23 15.38
CA PHE A 347 -1.55 -28.28 16.31
C PHE A 347 -0.91 -28.12 17.69
N ASP A 348 0.40 -27.92 17.76
CA ASP A 348 1.14 -27.73 19.01
C ASP A 348 0.62 -26.52 19.79
N ILE A 349 0.42 -25.39 19.10
CA ILE A 349 -0.10 -24.17 19.72
C ILE A 349 -1.52 -24.38 20.24
N ALA A 350 -2.39 -25.00 19.45
CA ALA A 350 -3.76 -25.26 19.85
C ALA A 350 -3.82 -26.20 21.06
N ASN A 351 -3.02 -27.26 21.08
CA ASN A 351 -2.92 -28.17 22.22
C ASN A 351 -2.38 -27.50 23.48
N TYR A 352 -1.41 -26.59 23.33
CA TYR A 352 -0.92 -25.83 24.47
C TYR A 352 -2.04 -24.97 25.08
N ILE A 353 -2.83 -24.28 24.25
CA ILE A 353 -3.97 -23.46 24.71
C ILE A 353 -5.00 -24.33 25.43
N ILE A 354 -5.32 -25.50 24.89
CA ILE A 354 -6.27 -26.45 25.50
C ILE A 354 -5.77 -26.98 26.84
N LYS A 355 -4.50 -27.42 26.91
CA LYS A 355 -3.89 -27.97 28.14
C LYS A 355 -3.71 -26.94 29.24
N SER A 356 -3.49 -25.68 28.86
CA SER A 356 -3.32 -24.57 29.81
C SER A 356 -4.63 -24.08 30.40
N SER A 357 -5.77 -24.68 30.02
CA SER A 357 -7.10 -24.24 30.40
C SER A 357 -7.79 -25.25 31.33
N PRO A 358 -8.57 -24.79 32.32
CA PRO A 358 -9.29 -25.68 33.23
C PRO A 358 -10.32 -26.53 32.47
N ILE A 359 -10.53 -27.77 32.94
CA ILE A 359 -11.53 -28.68 32.39
C ILE A 359 -12.91 -28.14 32.77
N ILE A 360 -13.67 -27.72 31.77
CA ILE A 360 -15.06 -27.22 31.91
C ILE A 360 -16.04 -28.18 31.21
N PRO A 361 -17.31 -28.25 31.63
CA PRO A 361 -18.33 -29.10 30.97
C PRO A 361 -18.72 -28.63 29.56
N SER A 362 -18.38 -27.40 29.20
CA SER A 362 -18.62 -26.82 27.88
C SER A 362 -17.42 -27.02 26.96
N TRP A 363 -17.64 -26.82 25.65
CA TRP A 363 -16.58 -26.97 24.65
C TRP A 363 -15.35 -26.09 24.97
N ARG A 364 -14.16 -26.70 25.03
CA ARG A 364 -12.93 -26.04 25.49
C ARG A 364 -12.37 -25.05 24.46
N GLU A 365 -12.73 -23.77 24.60
CA GLU A 365 -12.15 -22.69 23.79
C GLU A 365 -10.75 -22.24 24.25
N GLY A 366 -10.42 -22.58 25.49
CA GLY A 366 -9.20 -22.18 26.18
C GLY A 366 -9.09 -20.68 26.49
N GLU A 367 -8.20 -20.36 27.41
CA GLU A 367 -7.94 -18.99 27.85
C GLU A 367 -7.05 -18.22 26.87
N PHE A 368 -7.10 -16.89 26.95
CA PHE A 368 -6.23 -16.03 26.15
C PHE A 368 -4.77 -16.14 26.60
N VAL A 369 -3.93 -16.69 25.74
CA VAL A 369 -2.48 -16.79 25.93
C VAL A 369 -1.78 -15.65 25.17
N SER A 370 -0.72 -15.08 25.77
CA SER A 370 0.13 -14.09 25.09
C SER A 370 0.88 -14.71 23.92
N ILE A 371 0.92 -14.02 22.77
CA ILE A 371 1.74 -14.46 21.62
C ILE A 371 3.23 -14.54 22.01
N ARG A 372 3.68 -13.75 22.99
CA ARG A 372 5.05 -13.82 23.51
C ARG A 372 5.33 -15.16 24.17
N ASP A 373 4.40 -15.66 24.97
CA ASP A 373 4.54 -16.93 25.69
C ASP A 373 4.45 -18.10 24.71
N LEU A 374 3.59 -18.00 23.69
CA LEU A 374 3.60 -18.98 22.61
C LEU A 374 4.91 -18.99 21.82
N ALA A 375 5.52 -17.83 21.61
CA ALA A 375 6.81 -17.75 20.93
C ALA A 375 7.95 -18.35 21.77
N SER A 376 7.89 -18.26 23.10
CA SER A 376 8.92 -18.86 23.96
C SER A 376 8.89 -20.40 23.95
N LEU A 377 7.70 -20.99 23.73
CA LEU A 377 7.49 -22.45 23.62
C LEU A 377 8.01 -23.05 22.30
N LEU A 378 8.12 -22.24 21.25
CA LEU A 378 8.64 -22.70 19.96
C LEU A 378 10.17 -22.83 20.03
N SER A 379 10.71 -23.91 19.44
CA SER A 379 12.16 -24.11 19.33
C SER A 379 12.82 -22.92 18.61
N PRO A 380 14.12 -22.63 18.87
CA PRO A 380 14.86 -21.59 18.15
C PRO A 380 14.75 -21.72 16.63
N ASP A 381 14.77 -22.95 16.11
CA ASP A 381 14.63 -23.23 14.67
C ASP A 381 13.21 -22.92 14.16
N ARG A 382 12.16 -23.30 14.90
CA ARG A 382 10.76 -22.93 14.59
C ARG A 382 10.56 -21.41 14.59
N ARG A 383 11.14 -20.71 15.56
CA ARG A 383 11.08 -19.24 15.63
C ARG A 383 11.77 -18.57 14.45
N LYS A 384 12.96 -19.05 14.08
CA LYS A 384 13.72 -18.54 12.94
C LYS A 384 12.98 -18.80 11.64
N PHE A 385 12.49 -20.02 11.45
CA PHE A 385 11.66 -20.41 10.32
C PHE A 385 10.44 -19.49 10.16
N LEU A 386 9.66 -19.26 11.23
CA LEU A 386 8.48 -18.39 11.17
C LEU A 386 8.82 -16.91 10.90
N LYS A 387 9.97 -16.43 11.39
CA LYS A 387 10.45 -15.06 11.12
C LYS A 387 10.88 -14.88 9.66
N ASP A 388 11.54 -15.88 9.08
CA ASP A 388 12.06 -15.83 7.71
C ASP A 388 10.96 -15.85 6.63
N GLN A 389 9.75 -16.30 7.01
CA GLN A 389 8.54 -16.38 6.18
C GLN A 389 7.67 -15.10 6.20
N CYS A 390 8.28 -13.93 6.45
CA CYS A 390 7.66 -12.60 6.23
C CYS A 390 6.32 -12.37 6.94
N GLY A 391 6.13 -12.95 8.13
CA GLY A 391 4.94 -12.70 8.95
C GLY A 391 5.07 -13.04 10.44
N GLY A 392 5.98 -13.93 10.82
CA GLY A 392 6.13 -14.38 12.20
C GLY A 392 4.91 -15.15 12.72
N LEU A 393 4.98 -15.53 13.99
CA LEU A 393 3.93 -16.31 14.66
C LEU A 393 2.56 -15.63 14.62
N GLN A 394 2.51 -14.30 14.82
CA GLN A 394 1.25 -13.56 14.81
C GLN A 394 0.54 -13.62 13.45
N THR A 395 1.28 -13.60 12.34
CA THR A 395 0.68 -13.71 10.99
C THR A 395 0.22 -15.13 10.71
N LEU A 396 0.96 -16.15 11.16
CA LEU A 396 0.51 -17.54 11.08
C LEU A 396 -0.86 -17.72 11.77
N LEU A 397 -1.00 -17.21 13.00
CA LEU A 397 -2.24 -17.28 13.77
C LEU A 397 -3.40 -16.53 13.08
N ARG A 398 -3.11 -15.35 12.51
CA ARG A 398 -4.11 -14.57 11.76
C ARG A 398 -4.54 -15.26 10.45
N ASN A 399 -3.62 -15.91 9.75
CA ASN A 399 -3.94 -16.67 8.55
C ASN A 399 -4.78 -17.91 8.89
N HIS A 400 -4.57 -18.50 10.07
CA HIS A 400 -5.39 -19.57 10.63
C HIS A 400 -6.56 -19.05 11.47
N HIS A 401 -7.21 -17.96 11.02
CA HIS A 401 -8.37 -17.37 11.72
C HIS A 401 -9.52 -18.35 11.96
N HIS A 402 -9.60 -19.43 11.17
CA HIS A 402 -10.60 -20.48 11.34
C HIS A 402 -10.38 -21.34 12.59
N VAL A 403 -9.16 -21.36 13.12
CA VAL A 403 -8.78 -22.03 14.38
C VAL A 403 -8.63 -21.02 15.51
N PHE A 404 -8.00 -19.88 15.23
CA PHE A 404 -7.58 -18.93 16.27
C PHE A 404 -8.36 -17.62 16.26
N LEU A 405 -8.59 -17.09 17.47
CA LEU A 405 -9.04 -15.73 17.72
C LEU A 405 -7.86 -14.92 18.26
N VAL A 406 -7.31 -14.03 17.43
CA VAL A 406 -6.20 -13.14 17.81
C VAL A 406 -6.75 -11.76 18.17
N TYR A 407 -6.51 -11.32 19.41
CA TYR A 407 -6.97 -10.02 19.92
C TYR A 407 -5.94 -9.41 20.88
N ASN A 408 -5.57 -8.13 20.67
CA ASN A 408 -4.63 -7.37 21.51
C ASN A 408 -3.35 -8.13 21.92
N GLY A 409 -2.69 -8.78 20.96
CA GLY A 409 -1.44 -9.51 21.22
C GLY A 409 -1.62 -10.85 21.97
N LYS A 410 -2.86 -11.26 22.22
CA LYS A 410 -3.24 -12.55 22.81
C LYS A 410 -4.00 -13.40 21.79
N VAL A 411 -4.06 -14.71 22.06
CA VAL A 411 -4.75 -15.68 21.22
C VAL A 411 -5.45 -16.75 22.06
N LYS A 412 -6.62 -17.18 21.61
CA LYS A 412 -7.33 -18.39 22.08
C LYS A 412 -7.94 -19.15 20.91
N LEU A 413 -8.57 -20.30 21.15
CA LEU A 413 -9.32 -20.97 20.08
C LEU A 413 -10.59 -20.19 19.73
N ARG A 414 -10.89 -20.13 18.44
CA ARG A 414 -12.12 -19.53 17.94
C ARG A 414 -13.23 -20.57 18.03
N LYS A 415 -14.16 -20.37 18.95
CA LYS A 415 -15.38 -21.19 19.03
C LYS A 415 -16.13 -21.16 17.69
N PRO A 416 -16.40 -22.32 17.06
CA PRO A 416 -17.22 -22.39 15.86
C PRO A 416 -18.62 -21.81 16.10
N THR A 417 -19.10 -20.96 15.19
CA THR A 417 -20.44 -20.36 15.26
C THR A 417 -21.26 -20.80 14.04
N ILE A 418 -22.58 -20.95 14.25
CA ILE A 418 -23.50 -21.26 13.16
C ILE A 418 -23.51 -20.09 12.17
N LYS A 419 -23.19 -20.36 10.91
CA LYS A 419 -23.37 -19.41 9.81
C LYS A 419 -24.51 -19.89 8.93
N LYS A 420 -25.40 -18.98 8.49
CA LYS A 420 -26.36 -19.26 7.42
C LYS A 420 -25.56 -19.53 6.14
N LEU A 421 -25.37 -20.81 5.81
CA LEU A 421 -24.78 -21.21 4.54
C LEU A 421 -25.80 -20.96 3.42
N LEU A 422 -25.36 -20.36 2.32
CA LEU A 422 -26.20 -20.25 1.12
C LEU A 422 -26.39 -21.66 0.53
N PRO A 423 -27.55 -21.98 -0.08
CA PRO A 423 -27.88 -23.35 -0.52
C PRO A 423 -26.93 -23.99 -1.56
N LYS A 424 -25.87 -23.29 -2.02
CA LYS A 424 -24.95 -23.73 -3.09
C LYS A 424 -23.46 -23.71 -2.71
N THR A 425 -23.09 -23.46 -1.46
CA THR A 425 -21.66 -23.46 -1.07
C THR A 425 -21.13 -24.88 -0.83
N ILE A 426 -20.25 -25.36 -1.70
CA ILE A 426 -19.51 -26.63 -1.53
C ILE A 426 -18.41 -26.43 -0.47
N LYS A 427 -18.31 -27.34 0.50
CA LYS A 427 -17.26 -27.30 1.54
C LYS A 427 -15.96 -27.89 1.01
N GLU A 428 -14.96 -27.05 0.76
CA GLU A 428 -13.66 -27.50 0.22
C GLU A 428 -12.65 -27.93 1.30
N LYS A 429 -12.74 -27.39 2.52
CA LYS A 429 -11.73 -27.58 3.59
C LYS A 429 -12.24 -28.44 4.74
N LYS A 430 -11.38 -29.31 5.27
CA LYS A 430 -11.63 -30.12 6.47
C LYS A 430 -11.75 -29.23 7.72
N CYS A 431 -12.65 -29.60 8.63
CA CYS A 431 -12.84 -28.90 9.89
C CYS A 431 -11.72 -29.24 10.87
N TRP A 432 -10.84 -28.28 11.13
CA TRP A 432 -9.73 -28.48 12.05
C TRP A 432 -10.21 -29.01 13.42
N PHE A 433 -11.29 -28.44 13.98
CA PHE A 433 -11.79 -28.85 15.31
C PHE A 433 -12.34 -30.28 15.32
N PHE A 434 -13.00 -30.73 14.26
CA PHE A 434 -13.52 -32.09 14.20
C PHE A 434 -12.39 -33.14 14.25
N TYR A 435 -11.27 -32.87 13.59
CA TYR A 435 -10.16 -33.81 13.50
C TYR A 435 -9.12 -33.67 14.61
N ASN A 436 -8.98 -32.50 15.22
CA ASN A 436 -7.84 -32.19 16.10
C ASN A 436 -8.25 -31.72 17.51
N HIS A 437 -9.50 -31.30 17.72
CA HIS A 437 -9.94 -30.83 19.04
C HIS A 437 -10.42 -32.02 19.87
N PRO A 438 -10.02 -32.14 21.15
CA PRO A 438 -10.39 -33.29 21.98
C PRO A 438 -11.91 -33.35 22.29
N ASP A 439 -12.62 -32.22 22.24
CA ASP A 439 -14.09 -32.18 22.33
C ASP A 439 -14.79 -32.28 20.96
N SER A 440 -14.04 -32.57 19.88
CA SER A 440 -14.51 -32.47 18.48
C SER A 440 -15.06 -31.07 18.13
N CYS A 441 -15.69 -30.92 16.97
CA CYS A 441 -16.38 -29.68 16.62
C CYS A 441 -17.75 -29.62 17.33
N PRO A 442 -18.15 -28.47 17.93
CA PRO A 442 -19.43 -28.35 18.64
C PRO A 442 -20.63 -28.15 17.70
N LEU A 443 -20.43 -28.10 16.39
CA LEU A 443 -21.48 -27.94 15.38
C LEU A 443 -21.78 -29.29 14.70
N SER A 444 -23.00 -29.49 14.20
CA SER A 444 -23.26 -30.59 13.26
C SER A 444 -22.58 -30.32 11.92
N ASP A 445 -22.40 -31.34 11.07
CA ASP A 445 -21.82 -31.11 9.75
C ASP A 445 -22.66 -30.08 8.97
N GLU A 446 -23.99 -30.20 8.96
CA GLU A 446 -24.91 -29.25 8.30
C GLU A 446 -24.66 -27.77 8.67
N HIS A 447 -24.33 -27.50 9.93
CA HIS A 447 -24.12 -26.14 10.44
C HIS A 447 -22.66 -25.68 10.40
N CYS A 448 -21.70 -26.59 10.22
CA CYS A 448 -20.29 -26.25 10.16
C CYS A 448 -19.91 -25.74 8.76
N THR A 449 -19.14 -24.65 8.73
CA THR A 449 -18.60 -24.09 7.48
C THR A 449 -17.50 -24.98 6.86
N TYR A 450 -17.03 -25.99 7.59
CA TYR A 450 -15.95 -26.90 7.20
C TYR A 450 -16.42 -28.35 7.23
N LYS A 451 -15.77 -29.21 6.46
CA LYS A 451 -16.15 -30.62 6.28
C LYS A 451 -15.77 -31.48 7.49
N HIS A 452 -16.74 -32.18 8.12
CA HIS A 452 -16.48 -33.11 9.22
C HIS A 452 -16.15 -34.51 8.71
N LEU A 453 -17.06 -35.10 7.94
CA LEU A 453 -16.90 -36.40 7.28
C LEU A 453 -17.38 -36.29 5.83
N SER A 454 -16.89 -37.20 4.98
CA SER A 454 -17.07 -37.24 3.52
C SER A 454 -18.45 -36.90 3.04
#